data_AF-A0A9E0B5G6-F1
#
_entry.id   AF-A0A9E0B5G6-F1
#
_cell.length_a   1.000
_cell.length_b   1.000
_cell.length_c   1.000
_cell.angle_alpha   90.00
_cell.angle_beta   90.00
_cell.angle_gamma   90.00
#
_symmetry.space_group_name_H-M   'P 1'
#
loop_
_entity.id
_entity.type
_entity.pdbx_description
1 polymer ?
#
loop_
_entity_poly.entity_id
_entity_poly.type
_entity_poly.pdbx_seq_one_letter_code
_entity_poly.pdbx_strand_id
1 'polypeptide(L)'
;MHLFPTDILHTLEFDKVLQSIAAYCETTHGLERVNNIKPQSKHEEIVKLLSQANEMKQMLMFEDKLPEERTFDTRTIIPLLQIEKYVLNEIQVHQLRRNAIQSGNLIKFLHNNIEKYPVLNTMVQQIVYDKKIGQTISIVLDDEGVMRPNASPELVKIHKQISNARRELE
;
A
#
# COMPACT_ATOMS: atom_id res chain seq x y z
N MET A 1 -30.40 -0.89 -9.32
CA MET A 1 -30.62 -1.98 -8.36
C MET A 1 -31.90 -1.69 -7.60
N HIS A 2 -32.90 -2.57 -7.71
CA HIS A 2 -34.14 -2.44 -6.95
C HIS A 2 -34.02 -3.28 -5.68
N LEU A 3 -34.06 -2.62 -4.53
CA LEU A 3 -34.11 -3.28 -3.23
C LEU A 3 -35.57 -3.42 -2.82
N PHE A 4 -35.99 -4.63 -2.44
CA PHE A 4 -37.34 -4.88 -1.97
C PHE A 4 -37.31 -5.81 -0.75
N PRO A 5 -37.97 -5.42 0.35
CA PRO A 5 -38.52 -4.09 0.64
C PRO A 5 -37.43 -3.00 0.68
N THR A 6 -37.83 -1.73 0.63
CA THR A 6 -36.88 -0.59 0.53
C THR A 6 -35.95 -0.47 1.75
N ASP A 7 -36.37 -1.00 2.89
CA ASP A 7 -35.64 -1.04 4.16
C ASP A 7 -34.85 -2.34 4.37
N ILE A 8 -34.76 -3.22 3.36
CA ILE A 8 -34.15 -4.56 3.50
C ILE A 8 -32.72 -4.51 4.06
N LEU A 9 -31.92 -3.49 3.74
CA LEU A 9 -30.56 -3.35 4.26
C LEU A 9 -30.54 -3.03 5.76
N HIS A 10 -31.51 -2.26 6.23
CA HIS A 10 -31.67 -1.99 7.65
C HIS A 10 -32.16 -3.25 8.38
N THR A 11 -33.14 -3.95 7.82
CA THR A 11 -33.68 -5.20 8.38
C THR A 11 -32.63 -6.32 8.46
N LEU A 12 -31.72 -6.38 7.49
CA LEU A 12 -30.59 -7.32 7.48
C LEU A 12 -29.37 -6.79 8.26
N GLU A 13 -29.47 -5.62 8.89
CA GLU A 13 -28.39 -4.97 9.64
C GLU A 13 -27.09 -4.89 8.84
N PHE A 14 -27.21 -4.59 7.54
CA PHE A 14 -26.08 -4.58 6.61
C PHE A 14 -24.99 -3.59 7.03
N ASP A 15 -25.40 -2.46 7.60
CA ASP A 15 -24.51 -1.47 8.20
C ASP A 15 -23.64 -2.04 9.32
N LYS A 16 -24.18 -2.94 10.17
CA LYS A 16 -23.40 -3.60 11.23
C LYS A 16 -22.36 -4.56 10.66
N VAL A 17 -22.68 -5.23 9.55
CA VAL A 17 -21.70 -6.06 8.82
C VAL A 17 -20.56 -5.18 8.31
N LEU A 18 -20.87 -4.04 7.68
CA LEU A 18 -19.84 -3.10 7.22
C LEU A 18 -19.00 -2.55 8.37
N GLN A 19 -19.61 -2.20 9.50
CA GLN A 19 -18.88 -1.76 10.70
C GLN A 19 -17.93 -2.83 11.23
N SER A 20 -18.36 -4.10 11.23
CA SER A 20 -17.53 -5.22 11.65
C SER A 20 -16.32 -5.39 10.73
N ILE A 21 -16.51 -5.28 9.41
CA ILE A 21 -15.42 -5.35 8.44
C ILE A 21 -14.49 -4.13 8.56
N ALA A 22 -15.05 -2.94 8.77
CA ALA A 22 -14.31 -1.69 8.93
C ALA A 22 -13.33 -1.74 10.11
N ALA A 23 -13.68 -2.44 11.20
CA ALA A 23 -12.81 -2.62 12.35
C ALA A 23 -11.52 -3.41 12.04
N TYR A 24 -11.50 -4.20 10.95
CA TYR A 24 -10.32 -4.92 10.48
C TYR A 24 -9.53 -4.18 9.39
N CYS A 25 -9.98 -3.00 8.95
CA CYS A 25 -9.28 -2.24 7.91
C CYS A 25 -8.04 -1.55 8.47
N GLU A 26 -6.86 -1.90 7.94
CA GLU A 26 -5.60 -1.27 8.35
C GLU A 26 -5.25 0.01 7.56
N THR A 27 -5.96 0.29 6.45
CA THR A 27 -5.66 1.43 5.57
C THR A 27 -6.88 2.34 5.42
N THR A 28 -6.62 3.65 5.29
CA THR A 28 -7.67 4.65 5.01
C THR A 28 -8.46 4.28 3.74
N HIS A 29 -7.75 3.82 2.70
CA HIS A 29 -8.39 3.40 1.46
C HIS A 29 -9.26 2.15 1.61
N GLY A 30 -8.82 1.15 2.40
CA GLY A 30 -9.63 -0.02 2.73
C GLY A 30 -10.91 0.36 3.45
N LEU A 31 -10.81 1.24 4.45
CA LEU A 31 -11.97 1.75 5.20
C LEU A 31 -12.96 2.50 4.29
N GLU A 32 -12.46 3.40 3.44
CA GLU A 32 -13.28 4.10 2.45
C GLU A 32 -13.99 3.12 1.50
N ARG A 33 -13.29 2.07 1.04
CA ARG A 33 -13.88 1.05 0.18
C ARG A 33 -15.01 0.31 0.90
N VAL A 34 -14.79 -0.10 2.16
CA VAL A 34 -15.81 -0.79 2.97
C VAL A 34 -17.05 0.07 3.17
N ASN A 35 -16.87 1.35 3.52
CA ASN A 35 -17.98 2.27 3.72
C ASN A 35 -18.80 2.53 2.44
N ASN A 36 -18.21 2.28 1.27
CA ASN A 36 -18.87 2.43 -0.03
C ASN A 36 -19.40 1.11 -0.61
N ILE A 37 -19.27 -0.02 0.10
CA ILE A 37 -19.81 -1.30 -0.36
C ILE A 37 -21.33 -1.19 -0.48
N LYS A 38 -21.84 -1.63 -1.63
CA LYS A 38 -23.27 -1.77 -1.92
C LYS A 38 -23.53 -3.18 -2.44
N PRO A 39 -24.71 -3.76 -2.16
CA PRO A 39 -25.11 -5.00 -2.79
C PRO A 39 -24.98 -4.91 -4.31
N GLN A 40 -24.64 -6.03 -4.94
CA GLN A 40 -24.52 -6.13 -6.38
C GLN A 40 -25.67 -6.97 -6.92
N SER A 41 -26.16 -6.66 -8.12
CA SER A 41 -27.22 -7.42 -8.79
C SER A 41 -26.74 -8.12 -10.07
N LYS A 42 -25.53 -7.80 -10.55
CA LYS A 42 -24.96 -8.43 -11.74
C LYS A 42 -24.24 -9.71 -11.33
N HIS A 43 -24.70 -10.84 -11.85
CA HIS A 43 -24.18 -12.17 -11.51
C HIS A 43 -22.65 -12.26 -11.66
N GLU A 44 -22.11 -11.77 -12.78
CA GLU A 44 -20.66 -11.78 -13.05
C GLU A 44 -19.86 -11.02 -11.98
N GLU A 45 -20.34 -9.84 -11.53
CA GLU A 45 -19.66 -9.06 -10.49
C GLU A 45 -19.75 -9.75 -9.13
N ILE A 46 -20.90 -10.36 -8.81
CA ILE A 46 -21.08 -11.12 -7.57
C ILE A 46 -20.09 -12.30 -7.53
N VAL A 47 -20.03 -13.09 -8.60
CA VAL A 47 -19.11 -14.23 -8.69
C VAL A 47 -17.66 -13.75 -8.57
N LYS A 48 -17.29 -12.68 -9.28
CA LYS A 48 -15.94 -12.11 -9.19
C LYS A 48 -15.58 -11.67 -7.76
N LEU A 49 -16.45 -10.91 -7.10
CA LEU A 49 -16.20 -10.42 -5.73
C LEU A 49 -16.12 -11.56 -4.72
N LEU A 50 -16.99 -12.56 -4.83
CA LEU A 50 -16.97 -13.74 -3.97
C LEU A 50 -15.70 -14.57 -4.19
N SER A 51 -15.26 -14.75 -5.43
CA SER A 51 -14.00 -15.44 -5.74
C SER A 51 -12.79 -14.69 -5.20
N GLN A 52 -12.74 -13.36 -5.35
CA GLN A 52 -11.68 -12.52 -4.76
C GLN A 52 -11.64 -12.66 -3.23
N ALA A 53 -12.79 -12.57 -2.57
CA ALA A 53 -12.89 -12.72 -1.12
C ALA A 53 -12.48 -14.13 -0.66
N ASN A 54 -12.86 -15.18 -1.40
CA ASN A 54 -12.46 -16.54 -1.11
C ASN A 54 -10.94 -16.73 -1.26
N GLU A 55 -10.34 -16.29 -2.37
CA GLU A 55 -8.88 -16.37 -2.57
C GLU A 55 -8.12 -15.59 -1.49
N MET A 56 -8.57 -14.38 -1.13
CA MET A 56 -7.97 -13.59 -0.05
C MET A 56 -8.04 -14.35 1.28
N LYS A 57 -9.18 -14.97 1.59
CA LYS A 57 -9.33 -15.81 2.79
C LYS A 57 -8.36 -17.00 2.77
N GLN A 58 -8.25 -17.71 1.66
CA GLN A 58 -7.29 -18.82 1.53
C GLN A 58 -5.85 -18.34 1.74
N MET A 59 -5.50 -17.21 1.12
CA MET A 59 -4.18 -16.61 1.25
C MET A 59 -3.85 -16.26 2.71
N LEU A 60 -4.79 -15.63 3.43
CA LEU A 60 -4.63 -15.28 4.85
C LEU A 60 -4.57 -16.51 5.78
N MET A 61 -5.20 -17.63 5.40
CA MET A 61 -5.25 -18.85 6.22
C MET A 61 -4.06 -19.79 6.03
N PHE A 62 -3.53 -19.86 4.81
CA PHE A 62 -2.61 -20.94 4.41
C PHE A 62 -1.20 -20.46 4.02
N GLU A 63 -0.99 -19.17 3.78
CA GLU A 63 0.33 -18.67 3.39
C GLU A 63 1.11 -18.19 4.61
N ASP A 64 2.17 -18.92 4.97
CA ASP A 64 3.00 -18.64 6.14
C ASP A 64 3.72 -17.28 6.07
N LYS A 65 3.95 -16.78 4.84
CA LYS A 65 4.74 -15.56 4.58
C LYS A 65 4.05 -14.68 3.55
N LEU A 66 2.96 -14.06 3.99
CA LEU A 66 2.32 -13.02 3.21
C LEU A 66 3.19 -11.75 3.21
N PRO A 67 3.39 -11.07 2.06
CA PRO A 67 3.98 -9.74 2.03
C PRO A 67 3.22 -8.77 2.93
N GLU A 68 3.92 -7.84 3.56
CA GLU A 68 3.30 -6.86 4.45
C GLU A 68 2.29 -5.98 3.67
N GLU A 69 1.05 -5.95 4.13
CA GLU A 69 -0.05 -5.27 3.43
C GLU A 69 -0.15 -3.77 3.77
N ARG A 70 0.60 -3.30 4.78
CA ARG A 70 0.51 -1.93 5.26
C ARG A 70 1.06 -0.96 4.24
N THR A 71 0.16 -0.14 3.71
CA THR A 71 0.46 0.94 2.79
C THR A 71 0.04 2.28 3.38
N PHE A 72 0.75 3.33 2.99
CA PHE A 72 0.47 4.70 3.35
C PHE A 72 -0.48 5.34 2.35
N ASP A 73 -1.35 6.23 2.81
CA ASP A 73 -2.15 7.04 1.89
C ASP A 73 -1.28 8.13 1.25
N THR A 74 -0.92 7.92 -0.02
CA THR A 74 -0.05 8.82 -0.78
C THR A 74 -0.82 9.73 -1.73
N ARG A 75 -2.16 9.77 -1.67
CA ARG A 75 -3.00 10.60 -2.56
C ARG A 75 -2.73 12.09 -2.41
N THR A 76 -2.32 12.53 -1.23
CA THR A 76 -1.92 13.92 -0.96
C THR A 76 -0.44 14.20 -1.28
N ILE A 77 0.38 13.15 -1.43
CA ILE A 77 1.83 13.25 -1.65
C ILE A 77 2.17 13.26 -3.15
N ILE A 78 1.56 12.37 -3.92
CA ILE A 78 1.82 12.22 -5.36
C ILE A 78 1.59 13.55 -6.13
N PRO A 79 0.51 14.32 -5.88
CA PRO A 79 0.31 15.60 -6.56
C PRO A 79 1.41 16.62 -6.31
N LEU A 80 2.07 16.57 -5.15
CA LEU A 80 3.17 17.49 -4.82
C LEU A 80 4.38 17.30 -5.75
N LEU A 81 4.58 16.09 -6.28
CA LEU A 81 5.65 15.81 -7.27
C LEU A 81 5.43 16.52 -8.61
N GLN A 82 4.21 16.98 -8.90
CA GLN A 82 3.91 17.75 -10.12
C GLN A 82 4.26 19.24 -9.98
N ILE A 83 4.45 19.71 -8.75
CA ILE A 83 4.78 21.11 -8.48
C ILE A 83 6.28 21.31 -8.79
N GLU A 84 6.57 22.23 -9.71
CA GLU A 84 7.95 22.52 -10.10
C GLU A 84 8.79 22.91 -8.87
N LYS A 85 9.98 22.31 -8.73
CA LYS A 85 10.93 22.54 -7.63
C LYS A 85 10.42 22.15 -6.24
N TYR A 86 9.27 21.51 -6.11
CA TYR A 86 8.83 20.96 -4.83
C TYR A 86 9.70 19.76 -4.46
N VAL A 87 10.18 19.75 -3.21
CA VAL A 87 10.95 18.65 -2.65
C VAL A 87 10.13 18.03 -1.53
N LEU A 88 9.82 16.74 -1.68
CA LEU A 88 9.17 15.97 -0.63
C LEU A 88 10.09 15.88 0.59
N ASN A 89 9.50 15.93 1.79
CA ASN A 89 10.25 15.69 3.02
C ASN A 89 10.58 14.18 3.20
N GLU A 90 11.49 13.87 4.13
CA GLU A 90 11.97 12.50 4.37
C GLU A 90 10.82 11.52 4.67
N ILE A 91 9.83 11.93 5.46
CA ILE A 91 8.67 11.12 5.82
C ILE A 91 7.86 10.78 4.56
N GLN A 92 7.56 11.78 3.72
CA GLN A 92 6.80 11.60 2.48
C GLN A 92 7.53 10.69 1.49
N VAL A 93 8.84 10.88 1.34
CA VAL A 93 9.69 10.04 0.47
C VAL A 93 9.75 8.61 1.00
N HIS A 94 9.88 8.43 2.31
CA HIS A 94 9.88 7.11 2.94
C HIS A 94 8.55 6.38 2.77
N GLN A 95 7.41 7.07 2.91
CA GLN A 95 6.08 6.52 2.67
C GLN A 95 5.92 6.03 1.21
N LEU A 96 6.39 6.82 0.23
CA LEU A 96 6.39 6.41 -1.17
C LEU A 96 7.27 5.17 -1.40
N ARG A 97 8.47 5.12 -0.80
CA ARG A 97 9.37 3.96 -0.87
C ARG A 97 8.70 2.71 -0.34
N ARG A 98 8.11 2.78 0.86
CA ARG A 98 7.43 1.67 1.51
C ARG A 98 6.30 1.15 0.61
N ASN A 99 5.44 2.02 0.10
CA ASN A 99 4.38 1.63 -0.83
C ASN A 99 4.94 0.95 -2.07
N ALA A 100 5.97 1.51 -2.71
CA ALA A 100 6.56 0.93 -3.91
C ALA A 100 7.11 -0.48 -3.66
N ILE A 101 7.83 -0.68 -2.55
CA ILE A 101 8.40 -1.99 -2.19
C ILE A 101 7.27 -2.99 -1.87
N GLN A 102 6.30 -2.62 -1.04
CA GLN A 102 5.23 -3.55 -0.64
C GLN A 102 4.32 -3.94 -1.81
N SER A 103 3.93 -2.97 -2.65
CA SER A 103 3.18 -3.28 -3.88
C SER A 103 3.98 -4.21 -4.78
N GLY A 104 5.29 -3.97 -4.97
CA GLY A 104 6.15 -4.86 -5.75
C GLY A 104 6.23 -6.29 -5.20
N ASN A 105 6.34 -6.42 -3.88
CA ASN A 105 6.37 -7.72 -3.20
C ASN A 105 5.06 -8.48 -3.38
N LEU A 106 3.90 -7.81 -3.21
CA LEU A 106 2.58 -8.41 -3.40
C LEU A 106 2.35 -8.83 -4.86
N ILE A 107 2.68 -7.96 -5.82
CA ILE A 107 2.56 -8.27 -7.25
C ILE A 107 3.40 -9.50 -7.60
N LYS A 108 4.67 -9.53 -7.15
CA LYS A 108 5.55 -10.68 -7.37
C LYS A 108 5.01 -11.96 -6.73
N PHE A 109 4.47 -11.85 -5.51
CA PHE A 109 3.86 -12.98 -4.81
C PHE A 109 2.68 -13.55 -5.60
N LEU A 110 1.75 -12.70 -6.04
CA LEU A 110 0.58 -13.13 -6.81
C LEU A 110 0.96 -13.70 -8.17
N HIS A 111 1.98 -13.15 -8.85
CA HIS A 111 2.51 -13.72 -10.09
C HIS A 111 3.11 -15.12 -9.88
N ASN A 112 3.87 -15.32 -8.80
CA ASN A 112 4.50 -16.61 -8.50
C ASN A 112 3.48 -17.68 -8.06
N ASN A 113 2.30 -17.26 -7.58
CA ASN A 113 1.25 -18.15 -7.07
C ASN A 113 -0.02 -18.09 -7.94
N ILE A 114 0.12 -17.83 -9.25
CA ILE A 114 -1.03 -17.68 -10.17
C ILE A 114 -1.96 -18.90 -10.20
N GLU A 115 -1.43 -20.11 -10.01
CA GLU A 115 -2.24 -21.33 -9.96
C GLU A 115 -3.13 -21.40 -8.72
N LYS A 116 -2.68 -20.83 -7.59
CA LYS A 116 -3.42 -20.78 -6.32
C LYS A 116 -4.39 -19.60 -6.26
N TYR A 117 -3.98 -18.45 -6.78
CA TYR A 117 -4.70 -17.17 -6.67
C TYR A 117 -4.92 -16.51 -8.05
N PRO A 118 -5.55 -17.21 -9.01
CA PRO A 118 -5.71 -16.69 -10.36
C PRO A 118 -6.58 -15.43 -10.41
N VAL A 119 -7.63 -15.33 -9.59
CA VAL A 119 -8.54 -14.17 -9.61
C VAL A 119 -7.86 -12.94 -9.02
N LEU A 120 -7.15 -13.06 -7.90
CA LEU A 120 -6.35 -11.97 -7.35
C LEU A 120 -5.22 -11.55 -8.29
N ASN A 121 -4.60 -12.51 -9.00
CA ASN A 121 -3.60 -12.21 -10.01
C ASN A 121 -4.14 -11.27 -11.10
N THR A 122 -5.38 -11.46 -11.57
CA THR A 122 -5.99 -10.57 -12.57
C THR A 122 -6.08 -9.10 -12.11
N MET A 123 -6.13 -8.84 -10.81
CA MET A 123 -6.18 -7.47 -10.26
C MET A 123 -4.84 -6.74 -10.39
N VAL A 124 -3.73 -7.48 -10.42
CA VAL A 124 -2.38 -6.90 -10.48
C VAL A 124 -1.73 -6.98 -11.86
N GLN A 125 -2.31 -7.74 -12.79
CA GLN A 125 -1.76 -7.95 -14.14
C GLN A 125 -1.50 -6.65 -14.93
N GLN A 126 -2.30 -5.60 -14.70
CA GLN A 126 -2.15 -4.32 -15.40
C GLN A 126 -1.17 -3.36 -14.70
N ILE A 127 -0.66 -3.72 -13.52
CA ILE A 127 0.22 -2.86 -12.74
C ILE A 127 1.65 -3.05 -13.21
N VAL A 128 2.23 -2.00 -13.79
CA VAL A 128 3.66 -1.97 -14.12
C VAL A 128 4.46 -1.61 -12.88
N TYR A 129 5.14 -2.60 -12.31
CA TYR A 129 6.04 -2.38 -11.18
C TYR A 129 7.43 -1.96 -11.65
N ASP A 130 7.88 -0.77 -11.25
CA ASP A 130 9.26 -0.33 -11.42
C ASP A 130 10.05 -0.40 -10.10
N LYS A 131 10.88 -1.43 -9.97
CA LYS A 131 11.79 -1.63 -8.83
C LYS A 131 12.77 -0.47 -8.63
N LYS A 132 13.07 0.32 -9.67
CA LYS A 132 14.00 1.45 -9.59
C LYS A 132 13.50 2.54 -8.66
N ILE A 133 12.19 2.68 -8.47
CA ILE A 133 11.62 3.68 -7.56
C ILE A 133 12.08 3.41 -6.13
N GLY A 134 11.81 2.20 -5.61
CA GLY A 134 12.23 1.80 -4.28
C GLY A 134 13.76 1.79 -4.12
N GLN A 135 14.48 1.34 -5.15
CA GLN A 135 15.95 1.29 -5.13
C GLN A 135 16.57 2.69 -5.07
N THR A 136 16.13 3.63 -5.90
CA THR A 136 16.63 5.02 -5.92
C THR A 136 16.43 5.68 -4.56
N ILE A 137 15.25 5.51 -3.96
CA ILE A 137 15.00 6.09 -2.64
C ILE A 137 15.87 5.44 -1.56
N SER A 138 16.12 4.12 -1.64
CA SER A 138 16.96 3.39 -0.67
C SER A 138 18.44 3.81 -0.67
N ILE A 139 18.90 4.47 -1.73
CA ILE A 139 20.26 5.05 -1.80
C ILE A 139 20.34 6.31 -0.91
N VAL A 140 19.24 7.03 -0.76
CA VAL A 140 19.17 8.32 -0.05
C VAL A 140 18.66 8.14 1.38
N LEU A 141 17.63 7.33 1.59
CA LEU A 141 17.06 7.02 2.89
C LEU A 141 17.37 5.58 3.31
N ASP A 142 17.53 5.37 4.61
CA ASP A 142 17.60 4.03 5.17
C ASP A 142 16.21 3.40 5.41
N ASP A 143 16.22 2.25 6.10
CA ASP A 143 15.00 1.48 6.36
C ASP A 143 14.09 2.13 7.42
N GLU A 144 14.63 3.01 8.25
CA GLU A 144 13.87 3.81 9.21
C GLU A 144 13.41 5.15 8.61
N GLY A 145 13.81 5.43 7.36
CA GLY A 145 13.46 6.67 6.65
C GLY A 145 14.38 7.84 6.98
N VAL A 146 15.52 7.58 7.61
CA VAL A 146 16.52 8.60 7.93
C VAL A 146 17.44 8.81 6.74
N MET A 147 17.79 10.07 6.46
CA MET A 147 18.77 10.40 5.43
C MET A 147 20.12 9.75 5.73
N ARG A 148 20.62 8.98 4.75
CA ARG A 148 21.93 8.36 4.85
C ARG A 148 23.02 9.42 4.76
N PRO A 149 24.09 9.33 5.57
CA PRO A 149 25.19 10.29 5.55
C PRO A 149 25.95 10.29 4.21
N ASN A 150 25.78 9.23 3.40
CA ASN A 150 26.35 9.07 2.07
C ASN A 150 25.35 9.29 0.93
N ALA A 151 24.21 9.93 1.19
CA ALA A 151 23.21 10.22 0.16
C ALA A 151 23.76 11.12 -0.98
N SER A 152 24.79 11.93 -0.72
CA SER A 152 25.52 12.68 -1.74
C SER A 152 27.00 12.88 -1.37
N PRO A 153 27.90 13.09 -2.34
CA PRO A 153 29.29 13.42 -2.08
C PRO A 153 29.47 14.65 -1.18
N GLU A 154 28.64 15.68 -1.37
CA GLU A 154 28.62 16.90 -0.58
C GLU A 154 28.22 16.63 0.86
N LEU A 155 27.18 15.81 1.08
CA LEU A 155 26.73 15.44 2.42
C LEU A 155 27.81 14.65 3.17
N VAL A 156 28.51 13.74 2.49
CA VAL A 156 29.68 13.03 3.06
C VAL A 156 30.74 14.02 3.51
N LYS A 157 31.04 15.04 2.69
CA LYS A 157 32.03 16.07 3.02
C LYS A 157 31.61 16.87 4.25
N ILE A 158 30.34 17.27 4.34
CA ILE A 158 29.78 18.00 5.48
C ILE A 158 29.88 17.16 6.77
N HIS A 159 29.48 15.88 6.73
CA HIS A 159 29.59 14.99 7.89
C HIS A 159 31.04 14.81 8.36
N LYS A 160 32.00 14.70 7.43
CA LYS A 160 33.43 14.63 7.78
C LYS A 160 33.90 15.91 8.47
N GLN A 161 33.51 17.07 7.97
CA GLN A 161 33.84 18.36 8.59
C GLN A 161 33.28 18.48 10.01
N ILE A 162 32.01 18.11 10.21
CA ILE A 162 31.37 18.10 11.54
C ILE A 162 32.11 17.15 12.50
N SER A 163 32.47 15.95 12.04
CA SER A 163 33.20 14.97 12.85
C SER A 163 34.58 15.46 13.26
N ASN A 164 35.32 16.08 12.33
CA ASN A 164 36.64 16.65 12.61
C ASN A 164 36.55 17.80 13.62
N ALA A 165 35.61 18.73 13.42
CA ALA A 165 35.42 19.86 14.34
C ALA A 165 35.04 19.41 15.76
N ARG A 166 34.25 18.33 15.90
CA ARG A 166 33.94 17.74 17.22
C ARG A 166 35.18 17.19 17.93
N ARG A 167 36.07 16.52 17.19
CA ARG A 167 37.31 15.97 17.75
C ARG A 167 38.30 17.05 18.19
N GLU A 168 38.27 18.22 17.58
CA GLU A 168 39.13 19.36 17.97
C GLU A 168 38.63 20.07 19.24
N LEU A 169 37.38 19.82 19.65
CA LEU A 169 36.77 20.39 20.87
C LEU A 169 36.86 19.46 22.09
N GLU A 170 37.27 18.20 21.89
CA GLU A 170 37.54 17.19 22.94
C GLU A 170 39.03 17.22 23.35
#